data_AF-A0A1Q6DJL9-F1
#
_entry.id   AF-A0A1Q6DJL9-F1
#
_cell.length_a   1.000
_cell.length_b   1.000
_cell.length_c   1.000
_cell.angle_alpha   90.00
_cell.angle_beta   90.00
_cell.angle_gamma   90.00
#
_symmetry.space_group_name_H-M   'P 1'
#
loop_
_entity.id
_entity.type
_entity.pdbx_description
1 polymer ?
#
loop_
_entity_poly.entity_id
_entity_poly.type
_entity_poly.pdbx_seq_one_letter_code
_entity_poly.pdbx_strand_id
1 'polypeptide(L)'
;MTVSDVDAKIASLVEITDAILRGDFDKQASEVLDAEGVLASLAQKINKMVVNMKSVEAPLTSAGKHAPSVVSSAYNVIELMSQSTGEVLSKADRLAELADQFAHALGDGANGGNVAASGMITPMKAAIYDIIASQSYQDVARQKMEALIGELNQMRDWLVEALVVLNMGKDSASENLEKKKERLKEAKKTIPDGPLSQDLVDDLLAEFGF
;
A
#
# COMPACT_ATOMS: atom_id res chain seq x y z
N MET A 1 32.41 2.94 42.53
CA MET A 1 32.89 2.94 41.14
C MET A 1 34.25 3.60 41.09
N THR A 2 35.25 2.96 40.52
CA THR A 2 36.53 3.59 40.15
C THR A 2 36.36 4.28 38.79
N VAL A 3 37.21 5.26 38.46
CA VAL A 3 37.15 5.97 37.15
C VAL A 3 37.20 4.99 35.97
N SER A 4 37.99 3.91 36.09
CA SER A 4 38.09 2.83 35.12
C SER A 4 36.79 2.05 34.87
N ASP A 5 35.89 1.94 35.86
CA ASP A 5 34.60 1.24 35.72
C ASP A 5 33.57 2.12 35.00
N VAL A 6 33.65 3.44 35.19
CA VAL A 6 32.82 4.41 34.45
C VAL A 6 33.22 4.44 32.98
N ASP A 7 34.53 4.48 32.68
CA ASP A 7 35.04 4.51 31.30
C ASP A 7 34.66 3.23 30.53
N ALA A 8 34.72 2.06 31.17
CA ALA A 8 34.32 0.79 30.57
C ALA A 8 32.82 0.76 30.22
N LYS A 9 31.97 1.26 31.13
CA LYS A 9 30.51 1.35 30.90
C LYS A 9 30.17 2.37 29.81
N ILE A 10 30.88 3.50 29.74
CA ILE A 10 30.71 4.48 28.65
C ILE A 10 31.14 3.87 27.31
N ALA A 11 32.28 3.17 27.26
CA ALA A 11 32.73 2.49 26.04
C ALA A 11 31.70 1.47 25.54
N SER A 12 31.08 0.70 26.45
CA SER A 12 29.98 -0.22 26.11
C SER A 12 28.77 0.52 25.50
N LEU A 13 28.36 1.67 26.05
CA LEU A 13 27.27 2.46 25.47
C LEU A 13 27.62 3.02 24.08
N VAL A 14 28.88 3.40 23.84
CA VAL A 14 29.35 3.84 22.51
C VAL A 14 29.25 2.69 21.51
N GLU A 15 29.71 1.48 21.87
CA GLU A 15 29.61 0.31 20.98
C GLU A 15 28.18 -0.05 20.61
N ILE A 16 27.24 0.08 21.55
CA ILE A 16 25.82 -0.16 21.29
C ILE A 16 25.25 0.92 20.38
N THR A 17 25.63 2.18 20.59
CA THR A 17 25.21 3.28 19.73
C THR A 17 25.75 3.10 18.30
N ASP A 18 27.01 2.68 18.16
CA ASP A 18 27.60 2.35 16.85
C ASP A 18 26.89 1.17 16.17
N ALA A 19 26.45 0.16 16.93
CA ALA A 19 25.64 -0.93 16.40
C ALA A 19 24.28 -0.44 15.87
N ILE A 20 23.58 0.40 16.64
CA ILE A 20 22.31 1.04 16.22
C ILE A 20 22.51 1.81 14.91
N LEU A 21 23.59 2.60 14.80
CA LEU A 21 23.89 3.38 13.59
C LEU A 21 24.16 2.50 12.36
N ARG A 22 24.59 1.25 12.55
CA ARG A 22 24.79 0.27 11.47
C ARG A 22 23.55 -0.57 11.18
N GLY A 23 22.45 -0.35 11.90
CA GLY A 23 21.22 -1.14 11.80
C GLY A 23 21.27 -2.48 12.54
N ASP A 24 22.23 -2.69 13.44
CA ASP A 24 22.30 -3.86 14.33
C ASP A 24 21.59 -3.53 15.65
N PHE A 25 20.39 -4.08 15.82
CA PHE A 25 19.54 -3.87 17.00
C PHE A 25 19.52 -5.08 17.95
N ASP A 26 20.42 -6.06 17.77
CA ASP A 26 20.48 -7.24 18.65
C ASP A 26 21.33 -7.02 19.89
N LYS A 27 22.17 -5.97 19.91
CA LYS A 27 22.97 -5.59 21.08
C LYS A 27 22.13 -4.82 22.10
N GLN A 28 22.20 -5.25 23.36
CA GLN A 28 21.56 -4.57 24.49
C GLN A 28 22.59 -4.14 25.53
N ALA A 29 22.33 -3.03 26.22
CA ALA A 29 23.17 -2.52 27.31
C ALA A 29 22.90 -3.25 28.62
N SER A 30 22.79 -4.58 28.57
CA SER A 30 22.46 -5.41 29.74
C SER A 30 23.52 -5.31 30.84
N GLU A 31 24.78 -5.08 30.47
CA GLU A 31 25.91 -4.95 31.39
C GLU A 31 26.04 -3.54 32.03
N VAL A 32 25.32 -2.54 31.51
CA VAL A 32 25.38 -1.14 32.02
C VAL A 32 24.22 -0.85 32.99
N LEU A 33 23.28 -1.78 33.16
CA LEU A 33 22.11 -1.64 34.04
C LEU A 33 22.45 -1.58 35.54
N ASP A 34 23.61 -2.09 35.94
CA ASP A 34 24.11 -2.02 37.33
C ASP A 34 24.83 -0.69 37.63
N ALA A 35 24.72 0.32 36.76
CA ALA A 35 25.18 1.67 37.05
C ALA A 35 24.14 2.42 37.91
N GLU A 36 24.60 3.35 38.75
CA GLU A 36 23.73 4.29 39.47
C GLU A 36 23.78 5.69 38.82
N GLY A 37 22.73 6.49 39.02
CA GLY A 37 22.69 7.88 38.58
C GLY A 37 22.50 8.07 37.07
N VAL A 38 23.19 9.05 36.48
CA VAL A 38 22.97 9.50 35.08
C VAL A 38 23.30 8.40 34.07
N LEU A 39 24.30 7.57 34.36
CA LEU A 39 24.74 6.50 33.46
C LEU A 39 23.68 5.41 33.33
N ALA A 40 23.01 5.07 34.44
CA ALA A 40 21.85 4.17 34.45
C ALA A 40 20.70 4.72 33.60
N SER A 41 20.42 6.01 33.75
CA SER A 41 19.38 6.69 32.96
C SER A 41 19.70 6.70 31.47
N LEU A 42 20.97 6.92 31.11
CA LEU A 42 21.43 6.88 29.72
C LEU A 42 21.32 5.47 29.14
N ALA A 43 21.77 4.44 29.87
CA ALA A 43 21.65 3.05 29.45
C ALA A 43 20.19 2.63 29.24
N GLN A 44 19.28 3.03 30.15
CA GLN A 44 17.85 2.79 29.99
C GLN A 44 17.27 3.48 28.75
N LYS A 45 17.68 4.72 28.44
CA LYS A 45 17.24 5.43 27.23
C LYS A 45 17.76 4.76 25.96
N ILE A 46 19.03 4.35 25.93
CA ILE A 46 19.63 3.64 24.78
C ILE A 46 18.93 2.29 24.59
N ASN A 47 18.68 1.53 25.66
CA ASN A 47 17.93 0.27 25.57
C ASN A 47 16.50 0.47 25.03
N LYS A 48 15.80 1.52 25.48
CA LYS A 48 14.49 1.87 24.90
C LYS A 48 14.59 2.21 23.41
N MET A 49 15.65 2.90 23.00
CA MET A 49 15.91 3.19 21.58
C MET A 49 16.12 1.90 20.77
N VAL A 50 16.96 0.98 21.23
CA VAL A 50 17.18 -0.33 20.59
C VAL A 50 15.87 -1.09 20.42
N VAL A 51 15.07 -1.18 21.49
CA VAL A 51 13.77 -1.87 21.45
C VAL A 51 12.83 -1.21 20.45
N ASN A 52 12.73 0.13 20.45
CA ASN A 52 11.89 0.86 19.50
C ASN A 52 12.35 0.64 18.05
N MET A 53 13.66 0.74 17.77
CA MET A 53 14.18 0.50 16.42
C MET A 53 13.92 -0.93 15.94
N LYS A 54 14.12 -1.93 16.81
CA LYS A 54 13.83 -3.33 16.52
C LYS A 54 12.35 -3.57 16.22
N SER A 55 11.44 -2.89 16.92
CA SER A 55 10.00 -2.96 16.61
C SER A 55 9.60 -2.26 15.30
N VAL A 56 10.44 -1.40 14.74
CA VAL A 56 10.20 -0.68 13.47
C VAL A 56 10.82 -1.41 12.28
N GLU A 57 11.89 -2.17 12.52
CA GLU A 57 12.59 -2.93 11.49
C GLU A 57 11.65 -3.86 10.71
N ALA A 58 10.81 -4.62 11.42
CA ALA A 58 9.87 -5.56 10.82
C ALA A 58 8.84 -4.89 9.89
N PRO A 59 8.08 -3.85 10.31
CA PRO A 59 7.15 -3.17 9.42
C PRO A 59 7.85 -2.45 8.26
N LEU A 60 8.99 -1.79 8.47
CA LEU A 60 9.72 -1.13 7.37
C LEU A 60 10.27 -2.14 6.35
N THR A 61 10.82 -3.26 6.81
CA THR A 61 11.29 -4.33 5.94
C THR A 61 10.13 -4.94 5.16
N SER A 62 8.97 -5.13 5.80
CA SER A 62 7.77 -5.65 5.16
C SER A 62 7.26 -4.69 4.08
N ALA A 63 7.16 -3.39 4.40
CA ALA A 63 6.79 -2.36 3.42
C ALA A 63 7.78 -2.29 2.25
N GLY A 64 9.08 -2.32 2.53
CA GLY A 64 10.13 -2.32 1.51
C GLY A 64 10.07 -3.54 0.58
N LYS A 65 9.75 -4.73 1.10
CA LYS A 65 9.58 -5.94 0.28
C LYS A 65 8.33 -5.92 -0.60
N HIS A 66 7.25 -5.29 -0.13
CA HIS A 66 5.97 -5.28 -0.85
C HIS A 66 5.84 -4.10 -1.81
N ALA A 67 6.58 -3.00 -1.61
CA ALA A 67 6.56 -1.84 -2.50
C ALA A 67 6.80 -2.17 -3.98
N PRO A 68 7.82 -2.98 -4.36
CA PRO A 68 8.00 -3.38 -5.75
C PRO A 68 6.84 -4.21 -6.30
N SER A 69 6.24 -5.08 -5.47
CA SER A 69 5.10 -5.91 -5.85
C SER A 69 3.87 -5.06 -6.17
N VAL A 70 3.54 -4.10 -5.32
CA VAL A 70 2.41 -3.19 -5.53
C VAL A 70 2.58 -2.39 -6.82
N VAL A 71 3.79 -1.88 -7.07
CA VAL A 71 4.11 -1.17 -8.32
C VAL A 71 3.95 -2.09 -9.53
N SER A 72 4.45 -3.32 -9.48
CA SER A 72 4.28 -4.29 -10.57
C SER A 72 2.80 -4.64 -10.80
N SER A 73 2.02 -4.84 -9.74
CA SER A 73 0.59 -5.09 -9.82
C SER A 73 -0.14 -3.91 -10.46
N ALA A 74 0.27 -2.67 -10.18
CA ALA A 74 -0.28 -1.47 -10.81
C ALA A 74 -0.05 -1.47 -12.32
N TYR A 75 1.18 -1.75 -12.75
CA TYR A 75 1.51 -1.84 -14.17
C TYR A 75 0.72 -2.93 -14.88
N ASN A 76 0.55 -4.10 -14.28
CA ASN A 76 -0.23 -5.18 -14.86
C ASN A 76 -1.70 -4.80 -15.05
N VAL A 77 -2.30 -4.06 -14.10
CA VAL A 77 -3.67 -3.55 -14.25
C VAL A 77 -3.76 -2.55 -15.40
N ILE A 78 -2.81 -1.61 -15.48
CA ILE A 78 -2.76 -0.61 -16.56
C ILE A 78 -2.59 -1.29 -17.92
N GLU A 79 -1.71 -2.28 -18.03
CA GLU A 79 -1.49 -3.04 -19.27
C GLU A 79 -2.76 -3.78 -19.71
N LEU A 80 -3.42 -4.49 -18.78
CA LEU A 80 -4.66 -5.20 -19.06
C LEU A 80 -5.78 -4.23 -19.49
N MET A 81 -5.89 -3.07 -18.81
CA MET A 81 -6.85 -2.04 -19.18
C MET A 81 -6.51 -1.43 -20.54
N SER A 82 -5.24 -1.20 -20.85
CA SER A 82 -4.78 -0.64 -22.13
C SER A 82 -5.09 -1.60 -23.30
N GLN A 83 -4.71 -2.88 -23.16
CA GLN A 83 -4.96 -3.89 -24.19
C GLN A 83 -6.45 -4.04 -24.46
N SER A 84 -7.23 -4.20 -23.40
CA SER A 84 -8.67 -4.46 -23.53
C SER A 84 -9.43 -3.24 -24.06
N THR A 85 -9.03 -2.03 -23.66
CA THR A 85 -9.58 -0.79 -24.25
C THR A 85 -9.24 -0.69 -25.74
N GLY A 86 -8.02 -1.10 -26.14
CA GLY A 86 -7.63 -1.20 -27.54
C GLY A 86 -8.49 -2.19 -28.34
N GLU A 87 -8.79 -3.35 -27.76
CA GLU A 87 -9.68 -4.34 -28.38
C GLU A 87 -11.12 -3.84 -28.51
N VAL A 88 -11.65 -3.17 -27.49
CA VAL A 88 -12.98 -2.54 -27.52
C VAL A 88 -13.05 -1.47 -28.60
N LEU A 89 -12.04 -0.59 -28.69
CA LEU A 89 -11.96 0.46 -29.71
C LEU A 89 -11.91 -0.14 -31.12
N SER A 90 -11.05 -1.13 -31.36
CA SER A 90 -10.97 -1.79 -32.68
C SER A 90 -12.28 -2.47 -33.09
N LYS A 91 -12.97 -3.11 -32.13
CA LYS A 91 -14.29 -3.71 -32.38
C LYS A 91 -15.37 -2.65 -32.60
N ALA A 92 -15.30 -1.51 -31.90
CA ALA A 92 -16.20 -0.37 -32.07
C ALA A 92 -16.01 0.31 -33.44
N ASP A 93 -14.76 0.50 -33.89
CA ASP A 93 -14.45 1.02 -35.21
C ASP A 93 -15.04 0.12 -36.30
N ARG A 94 -14.88 -1.20 -36.16
CA ARG A 94 -15.48 -2.18 -37.07
C ARG A 94 -17.02 -2.16 -37.04
N LEU A 95 -17.62 -1.95 -35.88
CA LEU A 95 -19.07 -1.78 -35.76
C LEU A 95 -19.54 -0.50 -36.47
N ALA A 96 -18.81 0.60 -36.31
CA ALA A 96 -19.12 1.87 -36.96
C ALA A 96 -19.06 1.75 -38.50
N GLU A 97 -18.04 1.06 -39.03
CA GLU A 97 -17.92 0.79 -40.46
C GLU A 97 -19.07 -0.07 -40.98
N LEU A 98 -19.46 -1.13 -40.26
CA LEU A 98 -20.60 -1.97 -40.62
C LEU A 98 -21.93 -1.20 -40.56
N ALA A 99 -22.07 -0.28 -39.59
CA ALA A 99 -23.26 0.56 -39.47
C ALA A 99 -23.38 1.57 -40.62
N ASP A 100 -22.25 2.13 -41.08
CA ASP A 100 -22.21 3.06 -42.21
C ASP A 100 -22.54 2.33 -43.53
N GLN A 101 -21.98 1.12 -43.73
CA GLN A 101 -22.33 0.26 -44.87
C GLN A 101 -23.80 -0.14 -44.88
N PHE A 102 -24.36 -0.44 -43.69
CA PHE A 102 -25.79 -0.73 -43.55
C PHE A 102 -26.67 0.50 -43.86
N ALA A 103 -26.28 1.69 -43.40
CA ALA A 103 -26.98 2.94 -43.69
C ALA A 103 -26.96 3.27 -45.20
N HIS A 104 -25.82 3.08 -45.86
CA HIS A 104 -25.70 3.23 -47.32
C HIS A 104 -26.55 2.21 -48.09
N ALA A 105 -26.58 0.94 -47.67
CA ALA A 105 -27.41 -0.09 -48.28
C ALA A 105 -28.93 0.18 -48.14
N LEU A 106 -29.33 0.86 -47.06
CA LEU A 106 -30.70 1.35 -46.85
C LEU A 106 -31.01 2.62 -47.67
N GLY A 107 -30.02 3.50 -47.87
CA GLY A 107 -30.16 4.75 -48.64
C GLY A 107 -30.25 4.56 -50.16
N ASP A 108 -29.57 3.55 -50.70
CA ASP A 108 -29.44 3.35 -52.16
C ASP A 108 -30.56 2.52 -52.84
N GLY A 109 -31.52 1.96 -52.09
CA GLY A 109 -32.22 0.77 -52.57
C GLY A 109 -33.75 0.72 -52.47
N ALA A 110 -34.45 1.54 -53.24
CA ALA A 110 -35.81 1.21 -53.71
C ALA A 110 -35.83 -0.22 -54.32
N ASN A 111 -36.76 -1.07 -53.86
CA ASN A 111 -37.13 -2.39 -54.40
C ASN A 111 -36.21 -3.62 -54.27
N GLY A 112 -35.03 -3.55 -53.64
CA GLY A 112 -34.19 -4.74 -53.41
C GLY A 112 -33.43 -4.83 -52.08
N GLY A 113 -33.39 -3.74 -51.30
CA GLY A 113 -32.48 -3.58 -50.15
C GLY A 113 -32.79 -4.42 -48.91
N ASN A 114 -33.98 -5.03 -48.80
CA ASN A 114 -34.43 -5.63 -47.54
C ASN A 114 -33.65 -6.91 -47.16
N VAL A 115 -33.18 -7.68 -48.15
CA VAL A 115 -32.42 -8.93 -47.91
C VAL A 115 -30.93 -8.63 -47.64
N ALA A 116 -30.35 -7.64 -48.33
CA ALA A 116 -28.96 -7.22 -48.12
C ALA A 116 -28.78 -6.49 -46.77
N ALA A 117 -29.73 -5.62 -46.41
CA ALA A 117 -29.75 -4.95 -45.10
C ALA A 117 -29.93 -5.97 -43.96
N SER A 118 -30.85 -6.93 -44.08
CA SER A 118 -30.99 -8.01 -43.07
C SER A 118 -29.72 -8.85 -42.90
N GLY A 119 -28.96 -9.08 -43.98
CA GLY A 119 -27.69 -9.81 -43.93
C GLY A 119 -26.58 -9.07 -43.16
N MET A 120 -26.63 -7.74 -43.07
CA MET A 120 -25.67 -6.90 -42.34
C MET A 120 -26.03 -6.69 -40.85
N ILE A 121 -27.29 -6.92 -40.47
CA ILE A 121 -27.72 -6.89 -39.06
C ILE A 121 -27.06 -8.02 -38.26
N THR A 122 -26.88 -9.20 -38.86
CA THR A 122 -26.21 -10.35 -38.20
C THR A 122 -24.76 -10.05 -37.80
N PRO A 123 -23.87 -9.55 -38.68
CA PRO A 123 -22.50 -9.20 -38.31
C PRO A 123 -22.43 -7.98 -37.37
N MET A 124 -23.34 -6.99 -37.46
CA MET A 124 -23.42 -5.91 -36.46
C MET A 124 -23.77 -6.47 -35.07
N LYS A 125 -24.75 -7.38 -34.98
CA LYS A 125 -25.12 -8.04 -33.73
C LYS A 125 -23.96 -8.87 -33.16
N ALA A 126 -23.20 -9.55 -34.03
CA ALA A 126 -22.00 -10.28 -33.63
C ALA A 126 -20.92 -9.34 -33.10
N ALA A 127 -20.66 -8.21 -33.75
CA ALA A 127 -19.71 -7.20 -33.30
C ALA A 127 -20.11 -6.58 -31.93
N ILE A 128 -21.40 -6.34 -31.70
CA ILE A 128 -21.91 -5.89 -30.39
C ILE A 128 -21.68 -6.96 -29.32
N TYR A 129 -21.98 -8.24 -29.60
CA TYR A 129 -21.71 -9.32 -28.65
C TYR A 129 -20.23 -9.50 -28.37
N ASP A 130 -19.38 -9.27 -29.37
CA ASP A 130 -17.93 -9.27 -29.23
C ASP A 130 -17.42 -8.12 -28.35
N ILE A 131 -18.03 -6.93 -28.45
CA ILE A 131 -17.73 -5.80 -27.56
C ILE A 131 -18.18 -6.12 -26.13
N ILE A 132 -19.40 -6.65 -25.96
CA ILE A 132 -19.93 -7.05 -24.65
C ILE A 132 -19.05 -8.15 -24.02
N ALA A 133 -18.61 -9.12 -24.82
CA ALA A 133 -17.69 -10.16 -24.37
C ALA A 133 -16.33 -9.54 -24.00
N SER A 134 -15.81 -8.62 -24.83
CA SER A 134 -14.54 -7.96 -24.52
C SER A 134 -14.60 -7.14 -23.24
N GLN A 135 -15.77 -6.61 -22.83
CA GLN A 135 -15.99 -5.89 -21.56
C GLN A 135 -15.86 -6.77 -20.30
N SER A 136 -15.78 -8.10 -20.41
CA SER A 136 -15.55 -8.98 -19.25
C SER A 136 -14.20 -8.70 -18.56
N TYR A 137 -13.24 -8.08 -19.24
CA TYR A 137 -11.99 -7.61 -18.62
C TYR A 137 -12.19 -6.61 -17.48
N GLN A 138 -13.27 -5.83 -17.50
CA GLN A 138 -13.52 -4.81 -16.47
C GLN A 138 -13.68 -5.43 -15.09
N ASP A 139 -14.28 -6.63 -15.03
CA ASP A 139 -14.40 -7.38 -13.78
C ASP A 139 -13.03 -7.86 -13.29
N VAL A 140 -12.20 -8.38 -14.21
CA VAL A 140 -10.84 -8.83 -13.89
C VAL A 140 -9.94 -7.66 -13.46
N ALA A 141 -10.02 -6.52 -14.15
CA ALA A 141 -9.30 -5.30 -13.80
C ALA A 141 -9.73 -4.77 -12.43
N ARG A 142 -11.05 -4.80 -12.14
CA ARG A 142 -11.61 -4.41 -10.84
C ARG A 142 -11.06 -5.28 -9.71
N GLN A 143 -11.11 -6.60 -9.85
CA GLN A 143 -10.59 -7.53 -8.83
C GLN A 143 -9.10 -7.30 -8.57
N LYS A 144 -8.30 -7.09 -9.62
CA LYS A 144 -6.87 -6.78 -9.49
C LYS A 144 -6.62 -5.43 -8.83
N MET A 145 -7.47 -4.43 -9.11
CA MET A 145 -7.37 -3.11 -8.49
C MET A 145 -7.79 -3.14 -7.01
N GLU A 146 -8.81 -3.92 -6.65
CA GLU A 146 -9.20 -4.16 -5.25
C GLU A 146 -8.08 -4.85 -4.47
N ALA A 147 -7.43 -5.86 -5.06
CA ALA A 147 -6.27 -6.50 -4.46
C ALA A 147 -5.11 -5.52 -4.25
N LEU A 148 -4.82 -4.67 -5.25
CA LEU A 148 -3.79 -3.64 -5.16
C LEU A 148 -4.08 -2.63 -4.05
N ILE A 149 -5.32 -2.17 -3.93
CA ILE A 149 -5.75 -1.27 -2.86
C ILE A 149 -5.54 -1.95 -1.49
N GLY A 150 -5.84 -3.24 -1.39
CA GLY A 150 -5.57 -4.05 -0.19
C GLY A 150 -4.08 -4.06 0.18
N GLU A 151 -3.20 -4.38 -0.78
CA GLU A 151 -1.75 -4.39 -0.56
C GLU A 151 -1.21 -2.99 -0.17
N LEU A 152 -1.74 -1.94 -0.79
CA LEU A 152 -1.35 -0.56 -0.53
C LEU A 152 -1.80 -0.09 0.86
N ASN A 153 -3.00 -0.49 1.30
CA ASN A 153 -3.48 -0.26 2.67
C ASN A 153 -2.63 -1.01 3.70
N GLN A 154 -2.25 -2.25 3.42
CA GLN A 154 -1.39 -3.03 4.31
C GLN A 154 0.00 -2.38 4.44
N MET A 155 0.57 -1.88 3.34
CA MET A 155 1.83 -1.14 3.36
C MET A 155 1.71 0.17 4.13
N ARG A 156 0.61 0.91 3.93
CA ARG A 156 0.29 2.10 4.71
C ARG A 156 0.24 1.78 6.20
N ASP A 157 -0.43 0.71 6.60
CA ASP A 157 -0.57 0.34 8.01
C ASP A 157 0.78 -0.01 8.64
N TRP A 158 1.67 -0.69 7.91
CA TRP A 158 3.05 -0.92 8.37
C TRP A 158 3.83 0.38 8.51
N LEU A 159 3.69 1.32 7.57
CA LEU A 159 4.36 2.62 7.64
C LEU A 159 3.83 3.47 8.81
N VAL A 160 2.51 3.45 9.07
CA VAL A 160 1.90 4.11 10.23
C VAL A 160 2.38 3.47 11.53
N GLU A 161 2.44 2.14 11.62
CA GLU A 161 2.97 1.43 12.78
C GLU A 161 4.44 1.82 13.04
N ALA A 162 5.27 1.87 11.98
CA ALA A 162 6.63 2.36 12.07
C ALA A 162 6.70 3.81 12.57
N LEU A 163 5.85 4.70 12.06
CA LEU A 163 5.82 6.12 12.42
C LEU A 163 5.43 6.35 13.88
N VAL A 164 4.41 5.62 14.37
CA VAL A 164 3.97 5.64 15.77
C VAL A 164 5.09 5.15 16.70
N VAL A 165 5.77 4.07 16.35
CA VAL A 165 6.82 3.49 17.18
C VAL A 165 8.10 4.35 17.19
N LEU A 166 8.45 4.96 16.06
CA LEU A 166 9.56 5.93 16.00
C LEU A 166 9.25 7.24 16.73
N ASN A 167 8.01 7.44 17.20
CA ASN A 167 7.54 8.69 17.81
C ASN A 167 7.94 9.91 16.96
N MET A 168 7.90 9.76 15.64
CA MET A 168 8.19 10.84 14.70
C MET A 168 6.93 11.71 14.54
N GLY A 169 6.44 12.25 15.66
CA GLY A 169 5.29 13.14 15.76
C GLY A 169 5.51 14.04 16.97
N LYS A 170 5.14 15.32 16.85
CA LYS A 170 5.62 16.45 17.66
C LYS A 170 5.25 16.45 19.16
N ASP A 171 4.68 15.39 19.70
CA ASP A 171 4.24 15.32 21.10
C ASP A 171 5.06 14.33 21.92
N SER A 172 6.03 14.90 22.63
CA SER A 172 6.75 14.32 23.74
C SER A 172 5.84 14.11 24.96
N ALA A 173 4.82 13.26 24.84
CA ALA A 173 3.99 12.83 25.96
C ALA A 173 3.96 11.30 26.00
N SER A 174 4.84 10.73 26.84
CA SER A 174 4.94 9.30 27.15
C SER A 174 3.62 8.66 27.64
N GLU A 175 2.59 9.47 27.90
CA GLU A 175 1.27 9.08 28.39
C GLU A 175 0.30 8.67 27.26
N ASN A 176 0.59 9.05 26.00
CA ASN A 176 -0.22 8.69 24.83
C ASN A 176 0.21 7.37 24.16
N LEU A 177 1.38 6.81 24.52
CA LEU A 177 1.92 5.62 23.84
C LEU A 177 1.14 4.34 24.19
N GLU A 178 0.81 4.13 25.47
CA GLU A 178 0.02 2.99 25.93
C GLU A 178 -1.44 3.11 25.47
N LYS A 179 -2.03 4.32 25.53
CA LYS A 179 -3.37 4.58 24.99
C LYS A 179 -3.44 4.43 23.46
N LYS A 180 -2.42 4.86 22.71
CA LYS A 180 -2.35 4.65 21.24
C LYS A 180 -2.11 3.16 20.90
N LYS A 181 -1.31 2.43 21.68
CA LYS A 181 -1.13 0.97 21.55
C LYS A 181 -2.40 0.18 21.92
N GLU A 182 -3.12 0.59 22.95
CA GLU A 182 -4.42 0.02 23.32
C GLU A 182 -5.47 0.31 22.25
N ARG A 183 -5.55 1.54 21.73
CA ARG A 183 -6.45 1.87 20.61
C ARG A 183 -6.12 1.12 19.32
N LEU A 184 -4.84 0.87 19.02
CA LEU A 184 -4.43 0.01 17.90
C LEU A 184 -4.78 -1.47 18.13
N LYS A 185 -4.70 -1.96 19.37
CA LYS A 185 -5.16 -3.32 19.74
C LYS A 185 -6.68 -3.45 19.75
N GLU A 186 -7.40 -2.41 20.16
CA GLU A 186 -8.86 -2.36 20.12
C GLU A 186 -9.37 -2.25 18.69
N ALA A 187 -8.78 -1.38 17.85
CA ALA A 187 -9.10 -1.30 16.43
C ALA A 187 -8.82 -2.61 15.67
N LYS A 188 -7.73 -3.32 16.01
CA LYS A 188 -7.44 -4.67 15.49
C LYS A 188 -8.41 -5.75 16.01
N LYS A 189 -9.12 -5.52 17.13
CA LYS A 189 -10.10 -6.46 17.71
C LYS A 189 -11.54 -6.19 17.26
N THR A 190 -11.90 -4.95 16.97
CA THR A 190 -13.28 -4.59 16.62
C THR A 190 -13.63 -4.83 15.17
N ILE A 191 -12.66 -4.97 14.25
CA ILE A 191 -12.96 -5.39 12.86
C ILE A 191 -11.80 -6.26 12.32
N PRO A 192 -12.03 -7.56 12.05
CA PRO A 192 -11.01 -8.44 11.45
C PRO A 192 -10.64 -8.08 10.01
N ASP A 193 -11.44 -7.26 9.31
CA ASP A 193 -11.34 -6.96 7.87
C ASP A 193 -11.75 -5.50 7.52
N GLY A 194 -11.62 -4.56 8.46
CA GLY A 194 -11.96 -3.15 8.23
C GLY A 194 -10.70 -2.31 7.99
N PRO A 195 -10.70 -1.37 7.02
CA PRO A 195 -9.64 -0.39 6.93
C PRO A 195 -9.56 0.35 8.28
N LEU A 196 -8.34 0.45 8.84
CA LEU A 196 -8.05 1.25 10.02
C LEU A 196 -8.83 2.58 9.93
N SER A 197 -9.55 2.94 10.98
CA SER A 197 -10.49 4.07 11.01
C SER A 197 -9.88 5.27 10.30
N GLN A 198 -10.52 5.72 9.21
CA GLN A 198 -10.06 6.85 8.42
C GLN A 198 -9.86 8.09 9.29
N ASP A 199 -10.68 8.25 10.34
CA ASP A 199 -10.51 9.26 11.40
C ASP A 199 -9.12 9.23 12.07
N LEU A 200 -8.55 8.04 12.31
CA LEU A 200 -7.22 7.91 12.93
C LEU A 200 -6.11 8.30 11.94
N VAL A 201 -6.33 8.03 10.66
CA VAL A 201 -5.41 8.39 9.57
C VAL A 201 -5.48 9.89 9.32
N ASP A 202 -6.68 10.47 9.29
CA ASP A 202 -6.94 11.89 9.08
C ASP A 202 -6.44 12.72 10.29
N ASP A 203 -6.64 12.25 11.52
CA ASP A 203 -6.07 12.87 12.72
C ASP A 203 -4.53 12.83 12.71
N LEU A 204 -3.93 11.74 12.22
CA LEU A 204 -2.49 11.63 12.06
C LEU A 204 -1.98 12.56 10.95
N LEU A 205 -2.64 12.63 9.78
CA LEU A 205 -2.23 13.49 8.66
C LEU A 205 -2.37 14.98 9.01
N ALA A 206 -3.45 15.35 9.71
CA ALA A 206 -3.66 16.70 10.21
C ALA A 206 -2.56 17.15 11.19
N GLU A 207 -2.03 16.22 12.02
CA GLU A 207 -0.88 16.48 12.91
C GLU A 207 0.43 16.74 12.13
N PHE A 208 0.55 16.29 10.87
CA PHE A 208 1.72 16.52 9.99
C PHE A 208 1.56 17.72 9.03
N GLY A 209 0.42 18.40 9.05
CA GLY A 209 0.16 19.57 8.19
C GLY A 209 -0.26 19.23 6.76
N PHE A 210 -0.86 18.05 6.55
CA PHE A 210 -1.55 17.67 5.33
C PHE A 210 -3.05 17.46 5.59
#